data_AF-A0A0L8FNF1-F1
#
_entry.id   AF-A0A0L8FNF1-F1
#
_cell.length_a   1.000
_cell.length_b   1.000
_cell.length_c   1.000
_cell.angle_alpha   90.00
_cell.angle_beta   90.00
_cell.angle_gamma   90.00
#
_symmetry.space_group_name_H-M   'P 1'
#
loop_
_entity.id
_entity.type
_entity.pdbx_description
1 polymer ?
#
loop_
_entity_poly.entity_id
_entity_poly.type
_entity_poly.pdbx_seq_one_letter_code
_entity_poly.pdbx_strand_id
1 'polypeptide(L)'
;QWNRIDLVTASSEIAVTLLAGDQTAHPTFKLPLDLSSKKDPVCNISKNSGMGKPIKKCDLIVWDECTTAHTRALQAVVRTLQDIRNNNSLMENITVLFSGDFRQTLPVVPKGSKVDELNASIKSSALWHHEIVNYPVKFLNSLEPPGTPPHCLQLAKGAPIMLLRNLSQPKLCNGTRLIVYKLMRNCIEATILTGCVKGETTFILRIPVITSNMSFQFKTSQFPIQLSFAMTINKIKAKP
;
A
#
# COMPACT_ATOMS: atom_id res chain seq x y z
N GLN A 1 -11.09 -18.33 4.62
CA GLN A 1 -9.70 -18.31 5.12
C GLN A 1 -8.79 -17.96 3.96
N TRP A 2 -8.49 -16.67 3.76
CA TRP A 2 -7.55 -16.20 2.72
C TRP A 2 -6.28 -15.78 3.46
N ASN A 3 -5.43 -16.74 3.82
CA ASN A 3 -4.27 -16.53 4.68
C ASN A 3 -2.99 -17.06 4.01
N ARG A 4 -2.54 -16.40 2.95
CA ARG A 4 -1.12 -16.20 2.63
C ARG A 4 -0.99 -15.36 1.37
N ILE A 5 -0.22 -14.28 1.43
CA ILE A 5 0.40 -13.73 0.23
C ILE A 5 1.52 -14.71 -0.11
N ASP A 6 1.40 -15.41 -1.24
CA ASP A 6 2.28 -16.53 -1.57
C ASP A 6 3.50 -16.10 -2.38
N LEU A 7 3.41 -14.98 -3.09
CA LEU A 7 4.53 -14.43 -3.86
C LEU A 7 4.46 -12.90 -3.93
N VAL A 8 5.55 -12.23 -3.53
CA VAL A 8 5.70 -10.77 -3.59
C VAL A 8 6.95 -10.46 -4.41
N THR A 9 6.83 -9.52 -5.34
CA THR A 9 7.94 -9.10 -6.20
C THR A 9 7.81 -7.64 -6.61
N ALA A 10 8.91 -7.05 -7.09
CA ALA A 10 8.93 -5.69 -7.62
C ALA A 10 9.74 -5.55 -8.91
N SER A 11 9.50 -4.50 -9.70
CA SER A 11 10.24 -4.29 -10.95
C SER A 11 11.68 -3.77 -10.75
N SER A 12 12.00 -3.18 -9.60
CA SER A 12 13.31 -2.58 -9.29
C SER A 12 13.84 -3.02 -7.93
N GLU A 13 15.17 -3.15 -7.81
CA GLU A 13 15.84 -3.53 -6.56
C GLU A 13 15.59 -2.55 -5.41
N ILE A 14 15.37 -1.27 -5.72
CA ILE A 14 15.03 -0.26 -4.71
C ILE A 14 13.65 -0.58 -4.11
N ALA A 15 12.69 -0.99 -4.94
CA ALA A 15 11.33 -1.32 -4.49
C ALA A 15 11.27 -2.62 -3.69
N VAL A 16 12.17 -3.57 -3.97
CA VAL A 16 12.32 -4.82 -3.21
C VAL A 16 12.62 -4.55 -1.73
N THR A 17 13.40 -3.51 -1.40
CA THR A 17 13.76 -3.21 0.01
C THR A 17 12.56 -2.89 0.91
N LEU A 18 11.42 -2.52 0.32
CA LEU A 18 10.19 -2.19 1.06
C LEU A 18 9.22 -3.38 1.15
N LEU A 19 9.53 -4.49 0.49
CA LEU A 19 8.71 -5.69 0.45
C LEU A 19 9.35 -6.79 1.27
N ALA A 20 8.54 -7.71 1.78
CA ALA A 20 9.02 -8.90 2.48
C ALA A 20 9.63 -9.96 1.54
N GLY A 21 9.64 -9.70 0.22
CA GLY A 21 10.23 -10.58 -0.78
C GLY A 21 11.53 -9.97 -1.30
N ASP A 22 12.64 -10.70 -1.16
CA ASP A 22 14.01 -10.20 -1.42
C ASP A 22 14.40 -10.15 -2.91
N GLN A 23 13.45 -10.27 -3.85
CA GLN A 23 13.75 -10.43 -5.27
C GLN A 23 12.86 -9.61 -6.21
N THR A 24 13.48 -9.09 -7.27
CA THR A 24 12.79 -8.40 -8.37
C THR A 24 12.03 -9.40 -9.27
N ALA A 25 11.15 -8.90 -10.14
CA ALA A 25 10.31 -9.71 -11.01
C ALA A 25 11.14 -10.55 -11.99
N HIS A 26 12.29 -10.05 -12.42
CA HIS A 26 13.20 -10.77 -13.32
C HIS A 26 13.73 -12.09 -12.76
N PRO A 27 14.42 -12.13 -11.62
CA PRO A 27 14.86 -13.38 -10.99
C PRO A 27 13.68 -14.21 -10.46
N THR A 28 12.65 -13.58 -9.90
CA THR A 28 11.47 -14.26 -9.35
C THR A 28 10.77 -15.10 -10.41
N PHE A 29 10.52 -14.50 -11.59
CA PHE A 29 9.85 -15.17 -12.68
C PHE A 29 10.81 -15.74 -13.74
N LYS A 30 12.13 -15.61 -13.59
CA LYS A 30 13.09 -15.99 -14.64
C LYS A 30 12.70 -15.43 -16.01
N LEU A 31 12.38 -14.14 -16.04
CA LEU A 31 11.95 -13.45 -17.25
C LEU A 31 13.09 -13.45 -18.30
N PRO A 32 12.77 -13.69 -19.58
CA PRO A 32 13.77 -13.55 -20.65
C PRO A 32 14.27 -12.11 -20.73
N LEU A 33 15.55 -11.93 -21.09
CA LEU A 33 16.13 -10.59 -21.26
C LEU A 33 15.65 -9.93 -22.56
N ASP A 34 15.42 -10.73 -23.61
CA ASP A 34 14.96 -10.25 -24.92
C ASP A 34 13.42 -10.26 -25.04
N LEU A 35 12.74 -9.53 -24.15
CA LEU A 35 11.28 -9.44 -24.19
C LEU A 35 10.79 -8.76 -25.49
N SER A 36 11.55 -7.81 -26.03
CA SER A 36 11.20 -7.01 -27.21
C SER A 36 11.30 -7.74 -28.56
N SER A 37 11.95 -8.91 -28.63
CA SER A 37 12.08 -9.68 -29.88
C SER A 37 11.19 -10.93 -29.95
N LYS A 38 10.74 -11.46 -28.81
CA LYS A 38 9.90 -12.67 -28.77
C LYS A 38 8.42 -12.33 -29.00
N LYS A 39 7.83 -12.92 -30.05
CA LYS A 39 6.39 -12.84 -30.36
C LYS A 39 5.56 -13.44 -29.24
N ASP A 40 6.05 -14.53 -28.65
CA ASP A 40 5.40 -15.22 -27.54
C ASP A 40 6.35 -15.49 -26.37
N PRO A 41 6.58 -14.51 -25.48
CA PRO A 41 7.47 -14.69 -24.36
C PRO A 41 6.83 -15.58 -23.30
N VAL A 42 7.64 -16.46 -22.70
CA VAL A 42 7.28 -17.32 -21.57
C VAL A 42 8.46 -17.27 -20.59
N CYS A 43 8.17 -17.36 -19.30
CA CYS A 43 9.17 -17.43 -18.26
C CYS A 43 9.88 -18.77 -18.27
N ASN A 44 11.17 -18.80 -17.92
CA ASN A 44 11.94 -20.05 -17.88
C ASN A 44 11.69 -20.84 -16.57
N ILE A 45 10.42 -21.21 -16.32
CA ILE A 45 9.98 -21.95 -15.13
C ILE A 45 9.25 -23.21 -15.56
N SER A 46 9.79 -24.37 -15.17
CA SER A 46 9.10 -25.66 -15.35
C SER A 46 8.11 -25.93 -14.22
N LYS A 47 6.97 -26.57 -14.54
CA LYS A 47 5.92 -26.94 -13.58
C LYS A 47 6.44 -27.76 -12.40
N ASN A 48 7.45 -28.60 -12.64
CA ASN A 48 8.03 -29.51 -11.64
C ASN A 48 9.24 -28.91 -10.90
N SER A 49 9.65 -27.69 -11.27
CA SER A 49 10.78 -27.01 -10.62
C SER A 49 10.45 -26.57 -9.20
N GLY A 50 11.49 -26.28 -8.40
CA GLY A 50 11.34 -25.73 -7.06
C GLY A 50 10.51 -24.44 -7.02
N MET A 51 10.49 -23.65 -8.10
CA MET A 51 9.67 -22.44 -8.23
C MET A 51 8.28 -22.70 -8.83
N GLY A 52 8.13 -23.71 -9.68
CA GLY A 52 6.84 -24.06 -10.28
C GLY A 52 5.83 -24.60 -9.27
N LYS A 53 6.30 -25.38 -8.27
CA LYS A 53 5.42 -25.96 -7.24
C LYS A 53 4.76 -24.90 -6.34
N PRO A 54 5.47 -23.88 -5.81
CA PRO A 54 4.87 -22.75 -5.11
C PRO A 54 3.90 -21.97 -6.00
N ILE A 55 4.29 -21.63 -7.23
CA ILE A 55 3.46 -20.86 -8.16
C ILE A 55 2.15 -21.60 -8.48
N LYS A 56 2.17 -22.93 -8.55
CA LYS A 56 0.96 -23.75 -8.76
C LYS A 56 -0.05 -23.68 -7.60
N LYS A 57 0.42 -23.44 -6.37
CA LYS A 57 -0.42 -23.37 -5.16
C LYS A 57 -0.71 -21.95 -4.68
N CYS A 58 -0.13 -20.95 -5.34
CA CYS A 58 -0.18 -19.54 -4.97
C CYS A 58 -1.58 -18.93 -5.22
N ASP A 59 -2.25 -18.44 -4.20
CA ASP A 59 -3.58 -17.82 -4.40
C ASP A 59 -3.48 -16.31 -4.69
N LEU A 60 -2.34 -15.69 -4.34
CA LEU A 60 -2.10 -14.25 -4.51
C LEU A 60 -0.65 -13.93 -4.88
N ILE A 61 -0.49 -13.18 -5.97
CA ILE A 61 0.78 -12.56 -6.40
C ILE A 61 0.67 -11.05 -6.23
N VAL A 62 1.67 -10.42 -5.59
CA VAL A 62 1.79 -8.97 -5.54
C VAL A 62 2.99 -8.54 -6.38
N TRP A 63 2.76 -7.66 -7.36
CA TRP A 63 3.79 -7.05 -8.18
C TRP A 63 3.80 -5.54 -7.95
N ASP A 64 4.77 -5.07 -7.17
CA ASP A 64 4.98 -3.66 -6.89
C ASP A 64 5.85 -2.95 -7.94
N GLU A 65 5.63 -1.66 -8.11
CA GLU A 65 6.27 -0.86 -9.17
C GLU A 65 6.11 -1.48 -10.57
N CYS A 66 4.98 -2.12 -10.84
CA CYS A 66 4.71 -2.79 -12.13
C CYS A 66 4.69 -1.79 -13.32
N THR A 67 4.50 -0.50 -13.05
CA THR A 67 4.43 0.59 -14.03
C THR A 67 5.66 0.72 -14.91
N THR A 68 6.82 0.34 -14.36
CA THR A 68 8.11 0.33 -15.05
C THR A 68 8.38 -0.94 -15.85
N ALA A 69 7.54 -1.97 -15.71
CA ALA A 69 7.70 -3.22 -16.43
C ALA A 69 7.10 -3.15 -17.84
N HIS A 70 7.71 -3.90 -18.75
CA HIS A 70 7.24 -4.01 -20.12
C HIS A 70 5.99 -4.90 -20.19
N THR A 71 5.01 -4.56 -21.02
CA THR A 71 3.75 -5.30 -21.24
C THR A 71 3.98 -6.79 -21.58
N ARG A 72 5.09 -7.07 -22.26
CA ARG A 72 5.54 -8.43 -22.60
C ARG A 72 6.01 -9.25 -21.40
N ALA A 73 6.53 -8.61 -20.35
CA ALA A 73 6.83 -9.29 -19.09
C ALA A 73 5.53 -9.77 -18.43
N LEU A 74 4.49 -8.93 -18.42
CA LEU A 74 3.17 -9.32 -17.94
C LEU A 74 2.61 -10.50 -18.74
N GLN A 75 2.69 -10.44 -20.08
CA GLN A 75 2.25 -11.56 -20.94
C GLN A 75 3.01 -12.85 -20.65
N ALA A 76 4.33 -12.77 -20.46
CA ALA A 76 5.16 -13.92 -20.12
C ALA A 76 4.75 -14.55 -18.79
N VAL A 77 4.53 -13.73 -17.76
CA VAL A 77 4.08 -14.20 -16.45
C VAL A 77 2.71 -14.87 -16.56
N VAL A 78 1.73 -14.22 -17.19
CA VAL A 78 0.38 -14.79 -17.34
C VAL A 78 0.40 -16.13 -18.05
N ARG A 79 1.10 -16.24 -19.17
CA ARG A 79 1.21 -17.51 -19.92
C ARG A 79 1.89 -18.59 -19.11
N THR A 80 2.92 -18.23 -18.36
CA THR A 80 3.61 -19.17 -17.47
C THR A 80 2.68 -19.65 -16.34
N LEU A 81 1.83 -18.78 -15.79
CA LEU A 81 0.84 -19.16 -14.80
C LEU A 81 -0.19 -20.14 -15.39
N GLN A 82 -0.68 -19.85 -16.60
CA GLN A 82 -1.58 -20.73 -17.35
C GLN A 82 -0.95 -22.11 -17.58
N ASP A 83 0.31 -22.12 -18.05
CA ASP A 83 1.08 -23.35 -18.25
C ASP A 83 1.25 -24.12 -16.94
N ILE A 84 1.75 -23.50 -15.88
CA ILE A 84 2.03 -24.17 -14.58
C ILE A 84 0.75 -24.75 -13.97
N ARG A 85 -0.39 -24.07 -14.14
CA ARG A 85 -1.68 -24.47 -13.58
C ARG A 85 -2.49 -25.41 -14.47
N ASN A 86 -2.05 -25.64 -15.71
CA ASN A 86 -2.84 -26.33 -16.73
C ASN A 86 -4.22 -25.68 -16.91
N ASN A 87 -4.29 -24.35 -16.87
CA ASN A 87 -5.53 -23.63 -17.07
C ASN A 87 -5.38 -22.59 -18.17
N ASN A 88 -6.25 -22.66 -19.17
CA ASN A 88 -6.23 -21.76 -20.33
C ASN A 88 -7.02 -20.48 -20.07
N SER A 89 -7.86 -20.45 -19.03
CA SER A 89 -8.49 -19.21 -18.59
C SER A 89 -7.44 -18.29 -17.98
N LEU A 90 -7.71 -16.99 -18.08
CA LEU A 90 -6.78 -15.99 -17.61
C LEU A 90 -6.91 -15.90 -16.08
N MET A 91 -5.80 -16.10 -15.37
CA MET A 91 -5.70 -15.95 -13.91
C MET A 91 -6.83 -16.60 -13.06
N GLU A 92 -7.46 -17.68 -13.54
CA GLU A 92 -8.53 -18.31 -12.77
C GLU A 92 -7.95 -18.96 -11.50
N ASN A 93 -8.57 -18.65 -10.36
CA ASN A 93 -8.12 -19.03 -9.02
C ASN A 93 -6.73 -18.48 -8.63
N ILE A 94 -6.32 -17.35 -9.20
CA ILE A 94 -5.16 -16.59 -8.71
C ILE A 94 -5.46 -15.10 -8.78
N THR A 95 -5.31 -14.40 -7.66
CA THR A 95 -5.39 -12.95 -7.65
C THR A 95 -4.01 -12.37 -7.92
N VAL A 96 -3.89 -11.42 -8.85
CA VAL A 96 -2.63 -10.68 -9.07
C VAL A 96 -2.86 -9.21 -8.80
N LEU A 97 -2.18 -8.69 -7.78
CA LEU A 97 -2.23 -7.29 -7.39
C LEU A 97 -1.06 -6.53 -8.05
N PHE A 98 -1.40 -5.64 -8.98
CA PHE A 98 -0.46 -4.70 -9.56
C PHE A 98 -0.47 -3.39 -8.77
N SER A 99 0.70 -2.96 -8.31
CA SER A 99 0.91 -1.69 -7.59
C SER A 99 1.91 -0.80 -8.34
N GLY A 100 1.72 0.52 -8.22
CA GLY A 100 2.59 1.55 -8.80
C GLY A 100 1.83 2.80 -9.27
N ASP A 101 2.53 3.93 -9.39
CA ASP A 101 1.94 5.18 -9.91
C ASP A 101 2.25 5.36 -11.41
N PHE A 102 1.26 5.08 -12.26
CA PHE A 102 1.36 5.21 -13.72
C PHE A 102 1.59 6.65 -14.22
N ARG A 103 1.67 7.64 -13.32
CA ARG A 103 2.03 9.03 -13.65
C ARG A 103 3.51 9.33 -13.39
N GLN A 104 4.23 8.43 -12.72
CA GLN A 104 5.61 8.69 -12.31
C GLN A 104 6.62 8.20 -13.35
N THR A 105 6.50 6.96 -13.85
CA THR A 105 7.52 6.42 -14.76
C THR A 105 6.94 5.34 -15.68
N LEU A 106 7.22 5.46 -16.98
CA LEU A 106 6.93 4.46 -18.02
C LEU A 106 8.12 3.49 -18.17
N PRO A 107 7.94 2.31 -18.77
CA PRO A 107 9.06 1.43 -19.09
C PRO A 107 10.03 2.12 -20.06
N VAL A 108 11.33 1.98 -19.79
CA VAL A 108 12.39 2.52 -20.65
C VAL A 108 12.54 1.63 -21.88
N VAL A 109 12.41 2.22 -23.07
CA VAL A 109 12.64 1.54 -24.35
C VAL A 109 13.91 2.10 -24.98
N PRO A 110 15.04 1.36 -25.00
CA PRO A 110 16.28 1.84 -25.58
C PRO A 110 16.10 2.23 -27.06
N LYS A 111 16.47 3.45 -27.43
CA LYS A 111 16.31 4.01 -28.78
C LYS A 111 14.85 4.12 -29.25
N GLY A 112 13.88 3.97 -28.36
CA GLY A 112 12.45 4.11 -28.65
C GLY A 112 11.98 5.56 -28.60
N SER A 113 10.85 5.83 -29.24
CA SER A 113 10.08 7.06 -29.11
C SER A 113 9.14 7.01 -27.90
N LYS A 114 8.55 8.16 -27.54
CA LYS A 114 7.49 8.22 -26.51
C LYS A 114 6.30 7.30 -26.83
N VAL A 115 6.01 7.09 -28.10
CA VAL A 115 4.95 6.17 -28.54
C VAL A 115 5.34 4.73 -28.24
N ASP A 116 6.60 4.38 -28.41
CA ASP A 116 7.12 3.05 -28.09
C ASP A 116 7.10 2.78 -26.59
N GLU A 117 7.41 3.77 -25.75
CA GLU A 117 7.27 3.67 -24.28
C GLU A 117 5.80 3.45 -23.86
N LEU A 118 4.85 4.14 -24.51
CA LEU A 118 3.43 3.94 -24.26
C LEU A 118 2.95 2.54 -24.68
N ASN A 119 3.39 2.08 -25.85
CA ASN A 119 3.10 0.73 -26.35
C ASN A 119 3.81 -0.37 -25.55
N ALA A 120 4.91 -0.04 -24.87
CA ALA A 120 5.59 -0.92 -23.95
C ALA A 120 4.91 -0.96 -22.58
N SER A 121 4.13 0.06 -22.21
CA SER A 121 3.44 0.14 -20.93
C SER A 121 2.45 -1.00 -20.74
N ILE A 122 2.35 -1.53 -19.52
CA ILE A 122 1.34 -2.53 -19.15
C ILE A 122 -0.09 -2.08 -19.50
N LYS A 123 -0.39 -0.77 -19.44
CA LYS A 123 -1.71 -0.23 -19.81
C LYS A 123 -2.12 -0.48 -21.27
N SER A 124 -1.14 -0.64 -22.17
CA SER A 124 -1.41 -0.96 -23.57
C SER A 124 -1.77 -2.44 -23.80
N SER A 125 -1.58 -3.28 -22.78
CA SER A 125 -1.85 -4.71 -22.89
C SER A 125 -3.33 -4.99 -23.09
N ALA A 126 -3.66 -5.95 -23.96
CA ALA A 126 -5.02 -6.50 -24.05
C ALA A 126 -5.47 -7.10 -22.70
N LEU A 127 -4.52 -7.63 -21.92
CA LEU A 127 -4.75 -8.18 -20.58
C LEU A 127 -5.23 -7.12 -19.59
N TRP A 128 -4.87 -5.85 -19.83
CA TRP A 128 -5.25 -4.75 -18.94
C TRP A 128 -6.75 -4.43 -18.98
N HIS A 129 -7.38 -4.65 -20.13
CA HIS A 129 -8.75 -4.21 -20.39
C HIS A 129 -9.81 -5.26 -20.03
N HIS A 130 -9.41 -6.52 -19.84
CA HIS A 130 -10.36 -7.63 -19.74
C HIS A 130 -10.65 -8.06 -18.30
N GLU A 131 -9.72 -7.89 -17.35
CA GLU A 131 -9.83 -8.53 -16.02
C GLU A 131 -9.23 -7.72 -14.85
N ILE A 132 -8.91 -6.43 -15.03
CA ILE A 132 -8.32 -5.62 -13.96
C ILE A 132 -9.37 -4.78 -13.23
N VAL A 133 -9.52 -5.05 -11.94
CA VAL A 133 -10.20 -4.13 -11.02
C VAL A 133 -9.23 -3.04 -10.61
N ASN A 134 -9.40 -1.85 -11.18
CA ASN A 134 -8.54 -0.71 -10.88
C ASN A 134 -8.99 0.01 -9.60
N TYR A 135 -8.14 0.01 -8.58
CA TYR A 135 -8.35 0.76 -7.35
C TYR A 135 -7.51 2.05 -7.40
N PRO A 136 -8.12 3.22 -7.70
CA PRO A 136 -7.35 4.45 -7.74
C PRO A 136 -6.83 4.80 -6.35
N VAL A 137 -5.66 5.43 -6.28
CA VAL A 137 -5.06 5.89 -5.00
C VAL A 137 -6.05 6.74 -4.20
N LYS A 138 -6.91 7.54 -4.86
CA LYS A 138 -7.99 8.29 -4.19
C LYS A 138 -9.00 7.40 -3.47
N PHE A 139 -9.35 6.25 -4.06
CA PHE A 139 -10.25 5.28 -3.43
C PHE A 139 -9.56 4.59 -2.25
N LEU A 140 -8.30 4.15 -2.41
CA LEU A 140 -7.53 3.58 -1.30
C LEU A 140 -7.39 4.58 -0.14
N ASN A 141 -7.16 5.84 -0.46
CA ASN A 141 -7.08 6.93 0.53
C ASN A 141 -8.44 7.30 1.12
N SER A 142 -9.55 6.86 0.53
CA SER A 142 -10.90 7.02 1.11
C SER A 142 -11.29 5.86 2.02
N LEU A 143 -10.50 4.78 2.08
CA LEU A 143 -10.74 3.68 2.99
C LEU A 143 -10.45 4.14 4.43
N GLU A 144 -11.45 4.04 5.30
CA GLU A 144 -11.34 4.32 6.74
C GLU A 144 -11.48 3.00 7.53
N PRO A 145 -10.43 2.17 7.62
CA PRO A 145 -10.52 0.95 8.39
C PRO A 145 -10.78 1.26 9.88
N PRO A 146 -11.61 0.47 10.57
CA PRO A 146 -11.95 0.69 11.98
C PRO A 146 -10.70 0.83 12.85
N GLY A 147 -10.65 1.88 13.69
CA GLY A 147 -9.54 2.12 14.60
C GLY A 147 -8.31 2.79 13.97
N THR A 148 -8.38 3.22 12.71
CA THR A 148 -7.35 4.06 12.08
C THR A 148 -7.84 5.51 11.94
N PRO A 149 -6.96 6.50 12.15
CA PRO A 149 -7.29 7.90 11.84
C PRO A 149 -7.50 8.08 10.33
N PRO A 150 -8.36 9.03 9.91
CA PRO A 150 -8.63 9.27 8.49
C PRO A 150 -7.35 9.60 7.72
N HIS A 151 -7.29 9.16 6.46
CA HIS A 151 -6.12 9.38 5.59
C HIS A 151 -5.82 10.88 5.42
N CYS A 152 -6.85 11.71 5.30
CA CYS A 152 -6.73 13.16 5.29
C CYS A 152 -7.19 13.75 6.62
N LEU A 153 -6.24 14.01 7.52
CA LEU A 153 -6.51 14.69 8.79
C LEU A 153 -6.31 16.20 8.61
N GLN A 154 -7.42 16.94 8.47
CA GLN A 154 -7.40 18.39 8.44
C GLN A 154 -7.48 18.94 9.86
N LEU A 155 -6.42 19.64 10.30
CA LEU A 155 -6.34 20.25 11.62
C LEU A 155 -6.11 21.74 11.49
N ALA A 156 -6.61 22.48 12.47
CA ALA A 156 -6.31 23.89 12.66
C ALA A 156 -5.86 24.14 14.09
N LYS A 157 -5.15 25.24 14.31
CA LYS A 157 -4.88 25.73 15.67
C LYS A 157 -6.21 25.93 16.41
N GLY A 158 -6.28 25.45 17.65
CA GLY A 158 -7.48 25.47 18.47
C GLY A 158 -8.42 24.27 18.27
N ALA A 159 -8.14 23.37 17.32
CA ALA A 159 -8.97 22.18 17.12
C ALA A 159 -8.86 21.23 18.32
N PRO A 160 -9.99 20.76 18.90
CA PRO A 160 -9.98 19.72 19.90
C PRO A 160 -9.71 18.36 19.25
N ILE A 161 -8.74 17.63 19.78
CA ILE A 161 -8.32 16.32 19.30
C ILE A 161 -8.30 15.31 20.45
N MET A 162 -8.35 14.03 20.12
CA MET A 162 -8.27 12.93 21.08
C MET A 162 -7.26 11.90 20.61
N LEU A 163 -6.43 11.41 21.54
CA LEU A 163 -5.51 10.31 21.27
C LEU A 163 -6.27 8.99 21.06
N LEU A 164 -5.87 8.25 20.04
CA LEU A 164 -6.43 6.93 19.66
C LEU A 164 -5.67 5.76 20.28
N ARG A 165 -4.53 6.01 20.93
CA ARG A 165 -3.70 4.97 21.56
C ARG A 165 -2.78 5.54 22.63
N ASN A 166 -2.27 4.64 23.46
CA ASN A 166 -1.29 4.97 24.49
C ASN A 166 0.05 5.34 23.84
N LEU A 167 0.57 6.51 24.20
CA LEU A 167 1.90 6.99 23.80
C LEU A 167 2.88 6.97 24.98
N SER A 168 2.47 7.49 26.13
CA SER A 168 3.29 7.51 27.34
C SER A 168 2.40 7.44 28.57
N GLN A 169 2.37 6.29 29.24
CA GLN A 169 1.61 6.15 30.47
C GLN A 169 2.35 6.85 31.63
N PRO A 170 1.63 7.51 32.57
CA PRO A 170 0.17 7.70 32.63
C PRO A 170 -0.32 9.00 31.93
N LYS A 171 0.58 9.76 31.28
CA LYS A 171 0.30 11.13 30.79
C LYS A 171 -0.54 11.17 29.50
N LEU A 172 -0.19 10.35 28.51
CA LEU A 172 -0.77 10.32 27.16
C LEU A 172 -1.31 8.92 26.86
N CYS A 173 -2.56 8.70 27.27
CA CYS A 173 -3.26 7.45 27.09
C CYS A 173 -4.32 7.58 25.98
N ASN A 174 -4.84 6.44 25.52
CA ASN A 174 -6.01 6.40 24.66
C ASN A 174 -7.17 7.17 25.33
N GLY A 175 -7.82 8.04 24.57
CA GLY A 175 -8.90 8.91 25.07
C GLY A 175 -8.43 10.24 25.68
N THR A 176 -7.12 10.47 25.87
CA THR A 176 -6.62 11.78 26.34
C THR A 176 -7.01 12.86 25.32
N ARG A 177 -7.75 13.87 25.77
CA ARG A 177 -8.18 15.01 24.96
C ARG A 177 -7.11 16.10 25.00
N LEU A 178 -6.83 16.68 23.84
CA LEU A 178 -5.87 17.77 23.67
C LEU A 178 -6.49 18.88 22.84
N ILE A 179 -5.89 20.06 22.88
CA ILE A 179 -6.17 21.16 21.96
C ILE A 179 -4.91 21.48 21.14
N VAL A 180 -5.04 21.60 19.82
CA VAL A 180 -3.91 21.91 18.94
C VAL A 180 -3.42 23.33 19.23
N TYR A 181 -2.17 23.47 19.64
CA TYR A 181 -1.53 24.77 19.84
C TYR A 181 -0.79 25.21 18.57
N LYS A 182 -0.03 24.30 17.95
CA LYS A 182 0.74 24.58 16.73
C LYS A 182 0.91 23.32 15.88
N LEU A 183 0.78 23.49 14.56
CA LEU A 183 1.01 22.44 13.58
C LEU A 183 2.40 22.63 12.95
N MET A 184 3.20 21.57 12.95
CA MET A 184 4.50 21.51 12.30
C MET A 184 4.49 20.34 11.29
N ARG A 185 5.51 20.27 10.42
CA ARG A 185 5.57 19.33 9.29
C ARG A 185 5.32 17.86 9.68
N ASN A 186 5.90 17.40 10.80
CA ASN A 186 5.79 16.01 11.29
C ASN A 186 5.49 15.93 12.80
N CYS A 187 5.03 17.03 13.39
CA CYS A 187 4.82 17.16 14.83
C CYS A 187 3.62 18.08 15.10
N ILE A 188 2.84 17.75 16.11
CA ILE A 188 1.74 18.58 16.59
C ILE A 188 2.04 18.96 18.03
N GLU A 189 2.15 20.25 18.29
CA GLU A 189 2.20 20.79 19.64
C GLU A 189 0.76 20.96 20.14
N ALA A 190 0.43 20.33 21.25
CA ALA A 190 -0.92 20.33 21.79
C ALA A 190 -0.92 20.42 23.32
N THR A 191 -1.94 21.06 23.89
CA THR A 191 -2.11 21.18 25.34
C THR A 191 -3.10 20.14 25.83
N ILE A 192 -2.75 19.44 26.92
CA ILE A 192 -3.57 18.37 27.50
C ILE A 192 -4.79 18.97 28.21
N LEU A 193 -5.99 18.52 27.85
CA LEU A 193 -7.25 18.99 28.44
C LEU A 193 -7.76 18.10 29.58
N THR A 194 -7.32 16.84 29.63
CA THR A 194 -7.85 15.80 30.54
C THR A 194 -6.73 14.96 31.13
N GLY A 195 -6.88 14.51 32.38
CA GLY A 195 -5.93 13.64 33.07
C GLY A 195 -5.16 14.35 34.18
N CYS A 196 -4.20 13.64 34.79
CA CYS A 196 -3.40 14.12 35.91
C CYS A 196 -2.48 15.30 35.56
N VAL A 197 -2.13 15.45 34.28
CA VAL A 197 -1.22 16.48 33.76
C VAL A 197 -1.94 17.51 32.87
N LYS A 198 -3.20 17.82 33.22
CA LYS A 198 -4.00 18.83 32.52
C LYS A 198 -3.27 20.18 32.50
N GLY A 199 -3.21 20.81 31.33
CA GLY A 199 -2.54 22.09 31.10
C GLY A 199 -1.09 21.97 30.62
N GLU A 200 -0.46 20.79 30.69
CA GLU A 200 0.88 20.58 30.11
C GLU A 200 0.82 20.60 28.58
N THR A 201 1.84 21.20 27.96
CA THR A 201 2.07 21.12 26.51
C THR A 201 2.86 19.86 26.18
N THR A 202 2.45 19.19 25.10
CA THR A 202 3.09 17.97 24.61
C THR A 202 3.23 17.98 23.09
N PHE A 203 4.09 17.09 22.59
CA PHE A 203 4.36 16.91 21.17
C PHE A 203 3.86 15.54 20.71
N ILE A 204 2.99 15.54 19.70
CA ILE A 204 2.47 14.32 19.08
C ILE A 204 3.18 14.12 17.75
N LEU A 205 3.85 12.97 17.61
CA LEU A 205 4.55 12.57 16.39
C LEU A 205 3.70 11.59 15.58
N ARG A 206 4.00 11.49 14.27
CA ARG A 206 3.45 10.43 13.42
C ARG A 206 4.03 9.10 13.86
N ILE A 207 3.18 8.09 13.97
CA ILE A 207 3.59 6.73 14.31
C ILE A 207 3.05 5.75 13.28
N PRO A 208 3.72 4.60 13.08
CA PRO A 208 3.18 3.55 12.24
C PRO A 208 1.88 3.02 12.83
N VAL A 209 0.79 3.22 12.10
CA VAL A 209 -0.51 2.61 12.33
C VAL A 209 -0.54 1.35 11.47
N ILE A 210 -0.66 0.21 12.14
CA ILE A 210 -0.81 -1.09 11.49
C ILE A 210 -2.26 -1.49 11.65
N THR A 211 -2.95 -1.74 10.53
CA THR A 211 -4.29 -2.32 10.57
C THR A 211 -4.20 -3.76 11.09
N SER A 212 -4.83 -4.03 12.23
CA SER A 212 -5.11 -5.40 12.68
C SER A 212 -6.55 -5.76 12.26
N ASN A 213 -6.78 -7.03 11.88
CA ASN A 213 -8.04 -7.59 11.32
C ASN A 213 -8.29 -7.47 9.80
N MET A 214 -7.28 -7.14 9.00
CA MET A 214 -7.36 -7.32 7.54
C MET A 214 -6.53 -8.54 7.11
N SER A 215 -6.87 -9.16 5.98
CA SER A 215 -6.10 -10.28 5.38
C SER A 215 -4.67 -9.88 4.96
N PHE A 216 -4.33 -8.60 5.08
CA PHE A 216 -3.04 -7.99 4.80
C PHE A 216 -2.83 -6.80 5.75
N GLN A 217 -1.57 -6.57 6.17
CA GLN A 217 -1.23 -5.48 7.08
C GLN A 217 -0.89 -4.23 6.28
N PHE A 218 -1.78 -3.23 6.30
CA PHE A 218 -1.40 -1.89 5.88
C PHE A 218 -0.62 -1.21 6.99
N LYS A 219 0.55 -0.67 6.65
CA LYS A 219 1.33 0.21 7.53
C LYS A 219 1.28 1.63 6.97
N THR A 220 0.61 2.53 7.66
CA THR A 220 0.59 3.96 7.33
C THR A 220 1.28 4.74 8.44
N SER A 221 2.02 5.79 8.12
CA SER A 221 2.57 6.69 9.13
C SER A 221 1.61 7.86 9.33
N GLN A 222 0.93 7.91 10.47
CA GLN A 222 -0.08 8.93 10.74
C GLN A 222 -0.06 9.37 12.20
N PHE A 223 -0.55 10.59 12.47
CA PHE A 223 -0.78 11.02 13.85
C PHE A 223 -1.87 10.16 14.50
N PRO A 224 -1.65 9.64 15.71
CA PRO A 224 -2.58 8.74 16.38
C PRO A 224 -3.71 9.50 17.08
N ILE A 225 -4.39 10.38 16.35
CA ILE A 225 -5.38 11.31 16.87
C ILE A 225 -6.61 11.37 15.98
N GLN A 226 -7.74 11.75 16.55
CA GLN A 226 -8.97 12.09 15.84
C GLN A 226 -9.50 13.45 16.30
N LEU A 227 -10.30 14.11 15.47
CA LEU A 227 -11.04 15.31 15.88
C LEU A 227 -12.10 14.92 16.93
N SER A 228 -12.20 15.72 17.99
CA SER A 228 -13.11 15.47 19.12
C SER A 228 -14.08 16.64 19.29
N PHE A 229 -15.06 16.75 18.39
CA PHE A 229 -16.03 17.86 18.41
C PHE A 229 -17.11 17.76 19.51
N ALA A 230 -17.24 16.61 20.17
CA ALA A 230 -18.13 16.47 21.33
C ALA A 230 -17.47 17.00 22.61
N MET A 231 -17.54 18.32 22.82
CA MET A 231 -17.38 18.92 24.15
C MET A 231 -18.72 18.89 24.87
N THR A 232 -18.89 18.00 25.85
CA THR A 232 -19.91 18.21 26.88
C THR A 232 -19.41 19.39 27.73
N ILE A 233 -19.90 20.59 27.43
CA ILE A 233 -19.69 21.77 28.27
C ILE A 233 -20.51 21.55 29.54
N ASN A 234 -19.94 20.83 30.52
CA ASN A 234 -20.50 20.83 31.86
C ASN A 234 -20.22 22.20 32.47
N LYS A 235 -21.27 23.02 32.53
CA LYS A 235 -21.46 24.26 33.30
C LYS A 235 -20.23 24.68 34.11
N ILE A 236 -19.53 25.71 33.64
CA ILE A 236 -18.84 26.64 34.54
C ILE A 236 -19.96 27.25 35.38
N LYS A 237 -20.12 26.78 36.63
CA LYS A 237 -20.91 27.49 37.63
C LYS A 237 -20.14 28.79 37.89
N ALA A 238 -20.67 29.91 37.40
CA ALA A 238 -20.34 31.21 37.92
C ALA A 238 -20.52 31.15 39.44
N LYS A 239 -19.43 31.30 40.19
CA LYS A 239 -19.54 31.65 41.60
C LYS A 239 -19.65 33.18 41.66
N PRO A 240 -20.65 33.72 42.39
CA PRO A 240 -20.76 35.15 42.65
C PRO A 240 -19.56 35.65 43.47
#